data_AF-A0A1I6PKW1-F1
#
_entry.id   AF-A0A1I6PKW1-F1
#
_cell.length_a   1.000
_cell.length_b   1.000
_cell.length_c   1.000
_cell.angle_alpha   90.00
_cell.angle_beta   90.00
_cell.angle_gamma   90.00
#
_symmetry.space_group_name_H-M   'P 1'
#
loop_
_entity.id
_entity.type
_entity.pdbx_description
1 polymer ?
#
loop_
_entity_poly.entity_id
_entity_poly.type
_entity_poly.pdbx_seq_one_letter_code
_entity_poly.pdbx_strand_id
1 'polypeptide(L)'
;MKKELFNDEIFDEKIYQETKRKYELMAESLPDLLASISAEGLPTDWKFIESITHNEGAFREWVERQREERQKGKFLTVSEIQRSADELNEFYSRLAPDVNAIRRMRIERLPLIPVDDSIAVDMEKVDELARKEATTKVDATKMQSYWEQVNKVVEAINDLKEYEEKNGLPDSTFNPASISMGMDGVYMTPPNLSVTQFKDKFSTPEQFQDIYKNTFKKN
;
A
#
# COMPACT_ATOMS: atom_id res chain seq x y z
N MET A 1 7.60 -24.07 30.19
CA MET A 1 7.57 -23.43 28.87
C MET A 1 6.87 -22.09 29.02
N LYS A 2 7.56 -20.96 28.78
CA LYS A 2 6.90 -19.65 28.70
C LYS A 2 5.97 -19.70 27.49
N LYS A 3 4.67 -19.48 27.67
CA LYS A 3 3.77 -19.20 26.54
C LYS A 3 4.27 -17.91 25.89
N GLU A 4 4.69 -17.97 24.64
CA GLU A 4 4.88 -16.76 23.84
C GLU A 4 3.49 -16.15 23.64
N LEU A 5 3.32 -14.95 24.20
CA LEU A 5 2.03 -14.24 24.21
C LEU A 5 1.81 -13.43 22.92
N PHE A 6 2.86 -13.25 22.11
CA PHE A 6 2.87 -12.40 20.93
C PHE A 6 3.51 -13.12 19.76
N ASN A 7 2.95 -12.93 18.56
CA ASN A 7 3.49 -13.47 17.32
C ASN A 7 4.48 -12.48 16.70
N ASP A 8 5.57 -13.00 16.15
CA ASP A 8 6.57 -12.23 15.38
C ASP A 8 6.02 -11.71 14.04
N GLU A 9 4.91 -12.29 13.57
CA GLU A 9 4.27 -11.89 12.33
C GLU A 9 2.81 -11.52 12.60
N ILE A 10 2.47 -10.30 12.17
CA ILE A 10 1.09 -9.83 12.20
C ILE A 10 0.60 -9.70 10.77
N PHE A 11 -0.45 -10.44 10.46
CA PHE A 11 -1.13 -10.39 9.19
C PHE A 11 -2.37 -9.49 9.27
N ASP A 12 -2.45 -8.48 8.41
CA ASP A 12 -3.63 -7.64 8.25
C ASP A 12 -4.47 -8.13 7.04
N GLU A 13 -5.52 -8.88 7.33
CA GLU A 13 -6.45 -9.43 6.33
C GLU A 13 -7.09 -8.31 5.48
N LYS A 14 -7.34 -7.12 6.06
CA LYS A 14 -7.96 -6.03 5.33
C LYS A 14 -7.00 -5.47 4.28
N ILE A 15 -5.74 -5.24 4.66
CA ILE A 15 -4.69 -4.78 3.71
C ILE A 15 -4.49 -5.84 2.61
N TYR A 16 -4.46 -7.13 2.97
CA TYR A 16 -4.35 -8.21 2.00
C TYR A 16 -5.48 -8.16 0.96
N GLN A 17 -6.73 -8.10 1.41
CA GLN A 17 -7.90 -8.06 0.52
C GLN A 17 -7.96 -6.79 -0.33
N GLU A 18 -7.61 -5.63 0.23
CA GLU A 18 -7.58 -4.35 -0.50
C GLU A 18 -6.50 -4.35 -1.58
N THR A 19 -5.26 -4.77 -1.26
CA THR A 19 -4.16 -4.88 -2.22
C THR A 19 -4.47 -5.91 -3.30
N LYS A 20 -4.99 -7.08 -2.94
CA LYS A 20 -5.35 -8.13 -3.89
C LYS A 20 -6.44 -7.66 -4.85
N ARG A 21 -7.52 -7.08 -4.33
CA ARG A 21 -8.62 -6.55 -5.14
C ARG A 21 -8.16 -5.46 -6.10
N LYS A 22 -7.26 -4.58 -5.67
CA LYS A 22 -6.68 -3.54 -6.54
C LYS A 22 -5.98 -4.17 -7.76
N TYR A 23 -5.14 -5.18 -7.53
CA TYR A 23 -4.42 -5.86 -8.61
C TYR A 23 -5.34 -6.72 -9.49
N GLU A 24 -6.36 -7.37 -8.90
CA GLU A 24 -7.38 -8.11 -9.65
C GLU A 24 -8.13 -7.21 -10.65
N LEU A 25 -8.57 -6.02 -10.21
CA LEU A 25 -9.24 -5.06 -11.11
C LEU A 25 -8.34 -4.61 -12.26
N MET A 26 -7.04 -4.46 -12.01
CA MET A 26 -6.07 -4.15 -13.07
C MET A 26 -5.85 -5.34 -14.00
N ALA A 27 -5.83 -6.56 -13.47
CA ALA A 27 -5.70 -7.77 -14.26
C ALA A 27 -6.92 -8.03 -15.15
N GLU A 28 -8.13 -7.72 -14.67
CA GLU A 28 -9.37 -7.84 -15.45
C GLU A 28 -9.42 -6.86 -16.61
N SER A 29 -8.88 -5.64 -16.44
CA SER A 29 -8.89 -4.62 -17.49
C SER A 29 -7.74 -4.74 -18.50
N LEU A 30 -6.63 -5.38 -18.14
CA LEU A 30 -5.46 -5.51 -19.01
C LEU A 30 -5.77 -6.13 -20.39
N PRO A 31 -6.52 -7.25 -20.50
CA PRO A 31 -6.83 -7.85 -21.81
C PRO A 31 -7.56 -6.90 -22.75
N ASP A 32 -8.53 -6.11 -22.24
CA ASP A 32 -9.29 -5.16 -23.05
C ASP A 32 -8.38 -4.03 -23.57
N LEU A 33 -7.47 -3.54 -22.73
CA LEU A 33 -6.50 -2.51 -23.12
C LEU A 33 -5.54 -3.01 -24.21
N LEU A 34 -5.08 -4.26 -24.10
CA LEU A 34 -4.23 -4.89 -25.10
C LEU A 34 -5.02 -5.17 -26.39
N ALA A 35 -6.29 -5.53 -26.30
CA ALA A 35 -7.16 -5.72 -27.44
C ALA A 35 -7.35 -4.42 -28.22
N SER A 36 -7.55 -3.27 -27.55
CA SER A 36 -7.60 -1.95 -28.20
C SER A 36 -6.31 -1.63 -28.97
N ILE A 37 -5.15 -1.90 -28.36
CA ILE A 37 -3.83 -1.70 -29.00
C ILE A 37 -3.66 -2.62 -30.22
N SER A 38 -4.02 -3.90 -30.07
CA SER A 38 -3.94 -4.90 -31.14
C SER A 38 -4.89 -4.60 -32.29
N ALA A 39 -6.08 -4.05 -32.02
CA ALA A 39 -7.07 -3.67 -33.04
C ALA A 39 -6.55 -2.57 -33.98
N GLU A 40 -5.65 -1.71 -33.49
CA GLU A 40 -4.96 -0.71 -34.30
C GLU A 40 -3.72 -1.27 -35.04
N GLY A 41 -3.51 -2.58 -35.00
CA GLY A 41 -2.43 -3.29 -35.69
C GLY A 41 -1.08 -3.16 -34.99
N LEU A 42 -1.05 -2.77 -33.71
CA LEU A 42 0.17 -2.65 -32.94
C LEU A 42 0.55 -3.98 -32.24
N PRO A 43 1.85 -4.26 -32.04
CA PRO A 43 2.29 -5.37 -31.21
C PRO A 43 1.82 -5.21 -29.75
N THR A 44 1.57 -6.33 -29.08
CA THR A 44 1.26 -6.36 -27.63
C THR A 44 2.34 -7.03 -26.80
N ASP A 45 3.51 -7.26 -27.39
CA ASP A 45 4.64 -7.89 -26.73
C ASP A 45 5.23 -6.99 -25.63
N TRP A 46 5.98 -7.62 -24.72
CA TRP A 46 6.61 -6.91 -23.60
C TRP A 46 7.47 -5.73 -24.06
N LYS A 47 8.26 -5.94 -25.13
CA LYS A 47 9.22 -4.96 -25.63
C LYS A 47 8.53 -3.70 -26.15
N PHE A 48 7.44 -3.87 -26.90
CA PHE A 48 6.67 -2.77 -27.44
C PHE A 48 5.95 -2.03 -26.33
N ILE A 49 5.21 -2.74 -25.48
CA ILE A 49 4.49 -2.14 -24.35
C ILE A 49 5.45 -1.37 -23.45
N GLU A 50 6.62 -1.92 -23.15
CA GLU A 50 7.66 -1.23 -22.41
C GLU A 50 8.10 0.06 -23.09
N SER A 51 8.34 0.02 -24.40
CA SER A 51 8.79 1.18 -25.18
C SER A 51 7.79 2.33 -25.19
N ILE A 52 6.49 2.06 -25.20
CA ILE A 52 5.45 3.10 -25.24
C ILE A 52 4.96 3.55 -23.86
N THR A 53 5.31 2.83 -22.78
CA THR A 53 4.87 3.14 -21.40
C THR A 53 6.00 3.58 -20.46
N HIS A 54 7.26 3.60 -20.92
CA HIS A 54 8.41 3.90 -20.05
C HIS A 54 8.40 5.32 -19.45
N ASN A 55 7.76 6.29 -20.11
CA ASN A 55 7.56 7.64 -19.60
C ASN A 55 6.23 8.23 -20.13
N GLU A 56 5.84 9.43 -19.68
CA GLU A 56 4.58 10.07 -20.07
C GLU A 56 4.49 10.49 -21.54
N GLY A 57 5.62 10.91 -22.12
CA GLY A 57 5.72 11.30 -23.52
C GLY A 57 6.04 10.16 -24.47
N ALA A 58 6.38 8.97 -23.96
CA ALA A 58 6.92 7.85 -24.73
C ALA A 58 6.03 7.44 -25.91
N PHE A 59 4.73 7.33 -25.69
CA PHE A 59 3.78 6.99 -26.74
C PHE A 59 3.67 8.12 -27.78
N ARG A 60 3.64 9.38 -27.34
CA ARG A 60 3.60 10.53 -28.24
C ARG A 60 4.86 10.61 -29.10
N GLU A 61 6.03 10.44 -28.50
CA GLU A 61 7.32 10.38 -29.21
C GLU A 61 7.36 9.23 -30.22
N TRP A 62 6.79 8.08 -29.87
CA TRP A 62 6.66 6.96 -30.80
C TRP A 62 5.75 7.31 -31.99
N VAL A 63 4.61 7.96 -31.76
CA VAL A 63 3.69 8.43 -32.82
C VAL A 63 4.35 9.47 -33.73
N GLU A 64 5.07 10.45 -33.17
CA GLU A 64 5.79 11.45 -33.97
C GLU A 64 6.90 10.79 -34.82
N ARG A 65 7.58 9.76 -34.30
CA ARG A 65 8.55 8.98 -35.10
C ARG A 65 7.90 8.27 -36.29
N GLN A 66 6.69 7.73 -36.10
CA GLN A 66 5.92 7.15 -37.22
C GLN A 66 5.54 8.21 -38.25
N ARG A 67 5.23 9.43 -37.80
CA ARG A 67 4.96 10.57 -38.68
C ARG A 67 6.18 10.93 -39.53
N GLU A 68 7.33 11.09 -38.89
CA GLU A 68 8.59 11.45 -39.55
C GLU A 68 8.97 10.39 -40.60
N GLU A 69 8.93 9.11 -40.24
CA GLU A 69 9.23 8.02 -41.18
C GLU A 69 8.24 7.95 -42.36
N ARG A 70 6.95 8.27 -42.15
CA ARG A 70 5.97 8.35 -43.24
C ARG A 70 6.25 9.50 -44.23
N GLN A 71 6.85 10.59 -43.77
CA GLN A 71 7.15 11.79 -44.56
C GLN A 71 8.56 11.78 -45.17
N LYS A 72 9.48 11.03 -44.58
CA LYS A 72 10.88 10.95 -44.99
C LYS A 72 11.03 10.56 -46.46
N GLY A 73 11.76 11.39 -47.20
CA GLY A 73 12.07 11.14 -48.61
C GLY A 73 10.90 11.30 -49.58
N LYS A 74 9.73 11.79 -49.13
CA LYS A 74 8.56 12.05 -49.98
C LYS A 74 8.35 13.55 -50.19
N PHE A 75 8.03 13.93 -51.42
CA PHE A 75 7.54 15.28 -51.73
C PHE A 75 6.03 15.31 -51.52
N LEU A 76 5.62 15.67 -50.30
CA LEU A 76 4.21 15.78 -49.93
C LEU A 76 3.72 17.21 -50.10
N THR A 77 2.50 17.38 -50.57
CA THR A 77 1.79 18.66 -50.57
C THR A 77 1.40 19.05 -49.14
N VAL A 78 1.14 20.35 -48.92
CA VAL A 78 0.69 20.86 -47.61
C VAL A 78 -0.59 20.15 -47.14
N SER A 79 -1.51 19.85 -48.06
CA SER A 79 -2.75 19.13 -47.73
C SER A 79 -2.51 17.67 -47.32
N GLU A 80 -1.56 16.98 -47.94
CA GLU A 80 -1.20 15.60 -47.56
C GLU A 80 -0.49 15.56 -46.19
N ILE A 81 0.37 16.55 -45.91
CA ILE A 81 1.01 16.69 -44.60
C ILE A 81 -0.05 16.91 -43.51
N GLN A 82 -1.02 17.80 -43.76
CA GLN A 82 -2.08 18.09 -42.81
C GLN A 82 -2.95 16.87 -42.57
N ARG A 83 -3.43 16.22 -43.63
CA ARG A 83 -4.24 15.00 -43.53
C ARG A 83 -3.52 13.90 -42.75
N SER A 84 -2.25 13.67 -43.02
CA SER A 84 -1.46 12.68 -42.29
C SER A 84 -1.27 13.04 -40.81
N ALA A 85 -1.21 14.34 -40.48
CA ALA A 85 -1.13 14.79 -39.09
C ALA A 85 -2.46 14.58 -38.36
N ASP A 86 -3.58 14.88 -39.02
CA ASP A 86 -4.93 14.68 -38.46
C ASP A 86 -5.20 13.19 -38.19
N GLU A 87 -4.88 12.30 -39.15
CA GLU A 87 -5.01 10.85 -38.98
C GLU A 87 -4.18 10.32 -37.79
N LEU A 88 -2.96 10.83 -37.59
CA LEU A 88 -2.10 10.42 -36.47
C LEU A 88 -2.55 11.01 -35.12
N ASN A 89 -3.11 12.22 -35.13
CA ASN A 89 -3.69 12.83 -33.93
C ASN A 89 -4.95 12.08 -33.48
N GLU A 90 -5.81 11.67 -34.42
CA GLU A 90 -6.98 10.83 -34.14
C GLU A 90 -6.55 9.46 -33.59
N PHE A 91 -5.55 8.83 -34.20
CA PHE A 91 -4.94 7.60 -33.69
C PHE A 91 -4.41 7.76 -32.27
N TYR A 92 -3.61 8.80 -32.01
CA TYR A 92 -3.07 9.08 -30.68
C TYR A 92 -4.19 9.30 -29.66
N SER A 93 -5.21 10.09 -30.00
CA SER A 93 -6.30 10.43 -29.10
C SER A 93 -7.12 9.20 -28.70
N ARG A 94 -7.27 8.22 -29.59
CA ARG A 94 -7.96 6.96 -29.31
C ARG A 94 -7.17 6.04 -28.38
N LEU A 95 -5.87 5.87 -28.61
CA LEU A 95 -5.04 4.92 -27.84
C LEU A 95 -4.38 5.50 -26.59
N ALA A 96 -4.21 6.82 -26.51
CA ALA A 96 -3.54 7.45 -25.37
C ALA A 96 -4.17 7.11 -24.00
N PRO A 97 -5.52 7.01 -23.85
CA PRO A 97 -6.12 6.55 -22.59
C PRO A 97 -5.68 5.14 -22.21
N ASP A 98 -5.66 4.21 -23.17
CA ASP A 98 -5.35 2.81 -22.94
C ASP A 98 -3.88 2.61 -22.60
N VAL A 99 -2.99 3.25 -23.36
CA VAL A 99 -1.54 3.23 -23.08
C VAL A 99 -1.24 3.87 -21.72
N ASN A 100 -1.95 4.94 -21.35
CA ASN A 100 -1.81 5.53 -20.03
C ASN A 100 -2.32 4.64 -18.90
N ALA A 101 -3.39 3.87 -19.13
CA ALA A 101 -3.88 2.89 -18.17
C ALA A 101 -2.84 1.78 -17.93
N ILE A 102 -2.25 1.23 -19.00
CA ILE A 102 -1.17 0.24 -18.90
C ILE A 102 0.07 0.84 -18.19
N ARG A 103 0.43 2.11 -18.49
CA ARG A 103 1.49 2.81 -17.77
C ARG A 103 1.21 2.90 -16.27
N ARG A 104 -0.03 3.22 -15.87
CA ARG A 104 -0.42 3.26 -14.45
C ARG A 104 -0.25 1.89 -13.80
N MET A 105 -0.68 0.81 -14.46
CA MET A 105 -0.48 -0.56 -13.96
C MET A 105 1.01 -0.87 -13.72
N ARG A 106 1.91 -0.41 -14.61
CA ARG A 106 3.37 -0.56 -14.42
C ARG A 106 3.92 0.27 -13.26
N ILE A 107 3.47 1.52 -13.11
CA ILE A 107 3.87 2.39 -11.98
C ILE A 107 3.44 1.77 -10.65
N GLU A 108 2.24 1.18 -10.63
CA GLU A 108 1.67 0.43 -9.50
C GLU A 108 2.37 -0.92 -9.27
N ARG A 109 3.41 -1.23 -10.05
CA ARG A 109 4.24 -2.45 -9.95
C ARG A 109 3.43 -3.74 -10.09
N LEU A 110 2.36 -3.71 -10.90
CA LEU A 110 1.62 -4.91 -11.24
C LEU A 110 2.59 -5.97 -11.81
N PRO A 111 2.61 -7.19 -11.26
CA PRO A 111 3.45 -8.27 -11.77
C PRO A 111 2.98 -8.70 -13.15
N LEU A 112 3.70 -8.27 -14.18
CA LEU A 112 3.40 -8.63 -15.56
C LEU A 112 4.43 -9.64 -16.07
N ILE A 113 3.96 -10.64 -16.81
CA ILE A 113 4.76 -11.69 -17.44
C ILE A 113 4.49 -11.73 -18.94
N PRO A 114 5.51 -12.04 -19.76
CA PRO A 114 5.29 -12.32 -21.17
C PRO A 114 4.55 -13.66 -21.31
N VAL A 115 3.48 -13.68 -22.10
CA VAL A 115 2.74 -14.89 -22.46
C VAL A 115 2.55 -14.88 -23.97
N ASP A 116 3.19 -15.84 -24.65
CA ASP A 116 3.26 -15.92 -26.10
C ASP A 116 3.72 -14.57 -26.72
N ASP A 117 2.90 -13.96 -27.57
CA ASP A 117 3.15 -12.65 -28.22
C ASP A 117 2.46 -11.47 -27.49
N SER A 118 2.09 -11.67 -26.22
CA SER A 118 1.39 -10.69 -25.40
C SER A 118 1.93 -10.63 -23.96
N ILE A 119 1.23 -9.89 -23.11
CA ILE A 119 1.54 -9.76 -21.69
C ILE A 119 0.32 -10.17 -20.86
N ALA A 120 0.56 -10.82 -19.72
CA ALA A 120 -0.46 -11.20 -18.76
C ALA A 120 -0.01 -10.83 -17.34
N VAL A 121 -0.95 -10.88 -16.40
CA VAL A 121 -0.64 -10.68 -14.98
C VAL A 121 -0.25 -12.01 -14.33
N ASP A 122 0.84 -11.99 -13.57
CA ASP A 122 1.25 -13.10 -12.71
C ASP A 122 0.46 -13.05 -11.40
N MET A 123 -0.66 -13.77 -11.38
CA MET A 123 -1.58 -13.81 -10.23
C MET A 123 -0.98 -14.50 -9.00
N GLU A 124 -0.03 -15.42 -9.18
CA GLU A 124 0.68 -16.05 -8.05
C GLU A 124 1.54 -15.01 -7.34
N LYS A 125 2.28 -14.21 -8.12
CA LYS A 125 3.10 -13.14 -7.59
C LYS A 125 2.29 -11.97 -7.01
N VAL A 126 1.09 -11.72 -7.53
CA VAL A 126 0.12 -10.80 -6.90
C VAL A 126 -0.25 -11.28 -5.50
N ASP A 127 -0.53 -12.58 -5.31
CA ASP A 127 -0.85 -13.13 -3.99
C ASP A 127 0.33 -13.01 -3.03
N GLU A 128 1.55 -13.31 -3.49
CA GLU A 128 2.77 -13.17 -2.70
C GLU A 128 3.02 -11.72 -2.27
N LEU A 129 2.87 -10.76 -3.18
CA LEU A 129 3.04 -9.33 -2.87
C LEU A 129 1.98 -8.84 -1.89
N ALA A 130 0.71 -9.21 -2.10
CA ALA A 130 -0.38 -8.86 -1.19
C ALA A 130 -0.12 -9.42 0.22
N ARG A 131 0.32 -10.68 0.33
CA ARG A 131 0.67 -11.28 1.62
C ARG A 131 1.85 -10.57 2.28
N LYS A 132 2.89 -10.26 1.51
CA LYS A 132 4.08 -9.59 2.02
C LYS A 132 3.77 -8.18 2.53
N GLU A 133 2.91 -7.45 1.83
CA GLU A 133 2.48 -6.11 2.23
C GLU A 133 1.57 -6.15 3.46
N ALA A 134 0.71 -7.17 3.55
CA ALA A 134 -0.14 -7.41 4.71
C ALA A 134 0.60 -7.97 5.94
N THR A 135 1.83 -8.48 5.78
CA THR A 135 2.61 -9.08 6.86
C THR A 135 3.60 -8.07 7.44
N THR A 136 3.33 -7.61 8.66
CA THR A 136 4.29 -6.82 9.43
C THR A 136 5.07 -7.74 10.36
N LYS A 137 6.40 -7.74 10.20
CA LYS A 137 7.30 -8.40 11.16
C LYS A 137 7.46 -7.52 12.38
N VAL A 138 7.18 -8.07 13.55
CA VAL A 138 7.31 -7.39 14.83
C VAL A 138 8.29 -8.18 15.70
N ASP A 139 9.07 -7.47 16.50
CA ASP A 139 9.97 -8.08 17.48
C ASP A 139 9.14 -8.51 18.70
N ALA A 140 8.66 -9.77 18.70
CA ALA A 140 7.80 -10.27 19.78
C ALA A 140 8.53 -10.28 21.12
N THR A 141 9.86 -10.41 21.12
CA THR A 141 10.68 -10.35 22.34
C THR A 141 10.60 -8.97 22.98
N LYS A 142 10.73 -7.90 22.19
CA LYS A 142 10.57 -6.53 22.70
C LYS A 142 9.13 -6.26 23.13
N MET A 143 8.12 -6.72 22.38
CA MET A 143 6.72 -6.59 22.78
C MET A 143 6.45 -7.29 24.11
N GLN A 144 6.96 -8.51 24.28
CA GLN A 144 6.82 -9.27 25.51
C GLN A 144 7.52 -8.56 26.68
N SER A 145 8.73 -8.03 26.47
CA SER A 145 9.44 -7.28 27.50
C SER A 145 8.67 -6.02 27.93
N TYR A 146 8.04 -5.31 26.98
CA TYR A 146 7.26 -4.11 27.27
C TYR A 146 5.95 -4.47 27.99
N TRP A 147 5.27 -5.54 27.56
CA TRP A 147 4.10 -6.08 28.23
C TRP A 147 4.39 -6.48 29.69
N GLU A 148 5.51 -7.15 29.95
CA GLU A 148 5.91 -7.52 31.32
C GLU A 148 6.07 -6.28 32.23
N GLN A 149 6.53 -5.14 31.70
CA GLN A 149 6.62 -3.89 32.47
C GLN A 149 5.25 -3.25 32.69
N VAL A 150 4.40 -3.22 31.65
CA VAL A 150 3.03 -2.69 31.76
C VAL A 150 2.23 -3.51 32.77
N ASN A 151 2.35 -4.83 32.74
CA ASN A 151 1.61 -5.71 33.66
C ASN A 151 1.98 -5.45 35.13
N LYS A 152 3.25 -5.19 35.44
CA LYS A 152 3.66 -4.79 36.81
C LYS A 152 3.00 -3.50 37.28
N VAL A 153 2.79 -2.54 36.38
CA VAL A 153 2.09 -1.29 36.70
C VAL A 153 0.62 -1.57 36.96
N VAL A 154 -0.01 -2.41 36.14
CA VAL A 154 -1.43 -2.82 36.32
C VAL A 154 -1.61 -3.54 37.66
N GLU A 155 -0.73 -4.48 38.00
CA GLU A 155 -0.72 -5.20 39.27
C GLU A 155 -0.54 -4.23 40.45
N ALA A 156 0.44 -3.33 40.41
CA ALA A 156 0.64 -2.35 41.47
C ALA A 156 -0.57 -1.42 41.69
N ILE A 157 -1.28 -1.05 40.62
CA ILE A 157 -2.52 -0.26 40.73
C ILE A 157 -3.65 -1.10 41.35
N ASN A 158 -3.73 -2.40 41.06
CA ASN A 158 -4.70 -3.29 41.69
C ASN A 158 -4.41 -3.45 43.19
N ASP A 159 -3.17 -3.71 43.57
CA ASP A 159 -2.74 -3.86 44.96
C ASP A 159 -3.02 -2.59 45.79
N LEU A 160 -2.77 -1.41 45.21
CA LEU A 160 -3.08 -0.13 45.85
C LEU A 160 -4.59 0.02 46.09
N LYS A 161 -5.42 -0.34 45.11
CA LYS A 161 -6.88 -0.27 45.23
C LYS A 161 -7.41 -1.22 46.31
N GLU A 162 -6.91 -2.46 46.34
CA GLU A 162 -7.27 -3.43 47.38
C GLU A 162 -6.88 -2.92 48.78
N TYR A 163 -5.72 -2.27 48.90
CA TYR A 163 -5.29 -1.64 50.15
C TYR A 163 -6.20 -0.49 50.57
N GLU A 164 -6.61 0.36 49.63
CA GLU A 164 -7.51 1.49 49.90
C GLU A 164 -8.90 1.03 50.34
N GLU A 165 -9.49 0.06 49.64
CA GLU A 165 -10.78 -0.53 49.99
C GLU A 165 -10.74 -1.18 51.38
N LYS A 166 -9.66 -1.95 51.67
CA LYS A 166 -9.51 -2.63 52.96
C LYS A 166 -9.37 -1.67 54.14
N ASN A 167 -8.80 -0.48 53.92
CA ASN A 167 -8.55 0.51 54.97
C ASN A 167 -9.58 1.65 54.98
N GLY A 168 -10.61 1.60 54.13
CA GLY A 168 -11.63 2.66 54.03
C GLY A 168 -11.06 4.00 53.56
N LEU A 169 -9.97 3.96 52.79
CA LEU A 169 -9.34 5.14 52.21
C LEU A 169 -10.08 5.52 50.91
N PRO A 170 -10.13 6.82 50.57
CA PRO A 170 -10.67 7.24 49.29
C PRO A 170 -9.84 6.65 48.15
N ASP A 171 -10.52 6.21 47.09
CA ASP A 171 -9.90 5.71 45.86
C ASP A 171 -8.96 6.77 45.31
N SER A 172 -7.66 6.54 45.42
CA SER A 172 -6.65 7.49 44.97
C SER A 172 -6.29 7.28 43.50
N THR A 173 -7.00 6.38 42.79
CA THR A 173 -6.67 5.86 41.45
C THR A 173 -5.81 6.83 40.66
N PHE A 174 -4.53 6.54 40.79
CA PHE A 174 -3.38 7.25 40.28
C PHE A 174 -3.60 7.66 38.82
N ASN A 175 -3.94 8.92 38.51
CA ASN A 175 -4.05 9.36 37.12
C ASN A 175 -2.66 9.28 36.46
N PRO A 176 -2.38 8.32 35.55
CA PRO A 176 -1.06 8.16 34.96
C PRO A 176 -0.63 9.38 34.13
N ALA A 177 -1.55 10.33 33.87
CA ALA A 177 -1.27 11.64 33.28
C ALA A 177 -0.38 12.56 34.13
N SER A 178 -0.01 12.19 35.36
CA SER A 178 0.74 13.04 36.29
C SER A 178 2.25 12.77 36.34
N ILE A 179 2.77 11.72 35.68
CA ILE A 179 4.22 11.55 35.53
C ILE A 179 4.68 12.22 34.23
N SER A 180 4.69 13.56 34.23
CA SER A 180 5.47 14.35 33.28
C SER A 180 6.74 14.82 33.99
N MET A 181 7.82 14.03 33.93
CA MET A 181 9.16 14.56 34.19
C MET A 181 9.74 15.05 32.87
N GLY A 182 9.76 16.37 32.71
CA GLY A 182 10.39 17.04 31.59
C GLY A 182 11.92 16.94 31.68
N MET A 183 12.52 16.49 30.59
CA MET A 183 13.74 17.11 30.07
C MET A 183 13.49 17.41 28.58
N ASP A 184 13.70 18.67 28.21
CA ASP A 184 13.81 19.18 26.83
C ASP A 184 12.52 19.49 26.03
N GLY A 185 11.56 20.18 26.66
CA GLY A 185 10.89 21.33 26.02
C GLY A 185 9.96 21.09 24.82
N VAL A 186 9.59 19.86 24.47
CA VAL A 186 8.57 19.58 23.44
C VAL A 186 7.40 18.83 24.05
N TYR A 187 6.28 19.53 24.24
CA TYR A 187 5.01 18.96 24.66
C TYR A 187 4.34 18.26 23.47
N MET A 188 4.33 16.93 23.47
CA MET A 188 3.29 16.15 22.79
C MET A 188 2.54 15.39 23.85
N THR A 189 1.38 15.88 24.27
CA THR A 189 0.43 15.12 25.07
C THR A 189 -0.24 14.08 24.16
N PRO A 190 -0.04 12.75 24.38
CA PRO A 190 -0.95 11.77 23.81
C PRO A 190 -2.33 11.97 24.46
N PRO A 191 -3.44 11.62 23.79
CA PRO A 191 -4.77 11.75 24.37
C PRO A 191 -4.84 10.97 25.69
N ASN A 192 -5.06 11.71 26.77
CA ASN A 192 -5.05 11.26 28.16
C ASN A 192 -5.99 10.05 28.36
N LEU A 193 -5.43 8.89 28.72
CA LEU A 193 -6.22 7.73 29.14
C LEU A 193 -6.40 7.77 30.65
N SER A 194 -7.66 7.71 31.13
CA SER A 194 -7.94 7.47 32.54
C SER A 194 -7.43 6.09 32.99
N VAL A 195 -7.26 5.87 34.30
CA VAL A 195 -6.83 4.56 34.84
C VAL A 195 -7.73 3.42 34.35
N THR A 196 -9.03 3.65 34.30
CA THR A 196 -10.02 2.70 33.78
C THR A 196 -9.78 2.43 32.29
N GLN A 197 -9.55 3.47 31.50
CA GLN A 197 -9.27 3.33 30.07
C GLN A 197 -7.91 2.68 29.81
N PHE A 198 -6.91 2.87 30.68
CA PHE A 198 -5.63 2.19 30.62
C PHE A 198 -5.81 0.70 30.94
N LYS A 199 -6.48 0.37 32.04
CA LYS A 199 -6.80 -1.03 32.39
C LYS A 199 -7.61 -1.72 31.29
N ASP A 200 -8.64 -1.09 30.75
CA ASP A 200 -9.48 -1.69 29.70
C ASP A 200 -8.72 -1.86 28.38
N LYS A 201 -7.73 -1.01 28.08
CA LYS A 201 -6.89 -1.10 26.88
C LYS A 201 -5.71 -2.06 27.00
N PHE A 202 -5.20 -2.26 28.22
CA PHE A 202 -3.99 -3.04 28.50
C PHE A 202 -4.30 -4.27 29.39
N SER A 203 -5.55 -4.72 29.46
CA SER A 203 -5.96 -5.83 30.33
C SER A 203 -5.66 -7.20 29.74
N THR A 204 -5.55 -7.29 28.42
CA THR A 204 -5.25 -8.55 27.73
C THR A 204 -4.08 -8.40 26.76
N PRO A 205 -3.27 -9.45 26.58
CA PRO A 205 -2.24 -9.50 25.54
C PRO A 205 -2.82 -9.23 24.14
N GLU A 206 -4.03 -9.71 23.84
CA GLU A 206 -4.68 -9.47 22.54
C GLU A 206 -4.96 -7.97 22.30
N GLN A 207 -5.52 -7.27 23.28
CA GLN A 207 -5.79 -5.82 23.17
C GLN A 207 -4.51 -5.00 23.07
N PHE A 208 -3.46 -5.40 23.80
CA PHE A 208 -2.15 -4.76 23.69
C PHE A 208 -1.54 -4.95 22.31
N GLN A 209 -1.64 -6.16 21.75
CA GLN A 209 -1.20 -6.44 20.40
C GLN A 209 -1.97 -5.59 19.39
N ASP A 210 -3.28 -5.41 19.54
CA ASP A 210 -4.11 -4.58 18.65
C ASP A 210 -3.79 -3.08 18.73
N ILE A 211 -3.41 -2.55 19.89
CA ILE A 211 -2.92 -1.17 20.02
C ILE A 211 -1.59 -1.01 19.28
N TYR A 212 -0.69 -1.99 19.43
CA TYR A 212 0.57 -2.04 18.69
C TYR A 212 0.29 -2.08 17.18
N LYS A 213 -0.62 -2.94 16.71
CA LYS A 213 -1.06 -3.01 15.31
C LYS A 213 -1.53 -1.66 14.78
N ASN A 214 -2.37 -0.95 15.52
CA ASN A 214 -2.88 0.36 15.10
C ASN A 214 -1.80 1.46 15.08
N THR A 215 -0.72 1.30 15.84
CA THR A 215 0.42 2.25 15.85
C THR A 215 1.38 2.00 14.67
N PHE A 216 1.50 0.75 14.21
CA PHE A 216 2.33 0.36 13.06
C PHE A 216 1.56 0.28 11.73
N LYS A 217 0.24 0.46 11.73
CA LYS A 217 -0.52 0.77 10.52
C LYS A 217 0.07 2.05 9.91
N LYS A 218 0.86 1.89 8.86
CA LYS A 218 1.36 3.00 8.06
C LYS A 218 0.15 3.79 7.56
N ASN A 219 0.05 5.06 7.98
CA ASN A 219 -0.69 6.06 7.24
C ASN A 219 -0.04 6.27 5.87
#